data_AF-A0A4S3LQ77-F1
#
_entry.id   AF-A0A4S3LQ77-F1
#
_cell.length_a   1.000
_cell.length_b   1.000
_cell.length_c   1.000
_cell.angle_alpha   90.00
_cell.angle_beta   90.00
_cell.angle_gamma   90.00
#
_symmetry.space_group_name_H-M   'P 1'
#
loop_
_entity.id
_entity.type
_entity.pdbx_description
1 polymer ?
#
loop_
_entity_poly.entity_id
_entity_poly.type
_entity_poly.pdbx_seq_one_letter_code
_entity_poly.pdbx_strand_id
1 'polypeptide(L)'
;DLYGKVDARHQFSDNVGDDGDETYVRVGFKGETQISDQLTGYGQWEYNVQANNTEVSNSGNATRLGFAGLKFDNYGSFDYGRNYGVVYDVEAWTDMLPVFGGDTYTTTDNFMVGRTNGVATYRNTDFFGEVKGLNFALQYQGANDGTNDTEGTNNHRDVGHQNGDGYGLSTTYDFGMGIKC
;
A
#
# COMPACT_ATOMS: atom_id res chain seq x y z
N ASP A 1 16.24 -1.72 -8.52
CA ASP A 1 15.53 -2.86 -9.15
C ASP A 1 14.32 -2.41 -9.93
N LEU A 2 14.12 -3.03 -11.10
CA LEU A 2 12.88 -2.94 -11.88
C LEU A 2 12.16 -4.28 -11.74
N TYR A 3 10.86 -4.26 -11.47
CA TYR A 3 10.04 -5.45 -11.31
C TYR A 3 8.70 -5.28 -11.99
N GLY A 4 8.02 -6.40 -12.23
CA GLY A 4 6.70 -6.40 -12.84
C GLY A 4 6.16 -7.79 -13.05
N LYS A 5 4.91 -7.87 -13.51
CA LYS A 5 4.25 -9.11 -13.92
C LYS A 5 3.24 -8.84 -15.02
N VAL A 6 3.01 -9.85 -15.85
CA VAL A 6 1.89 -9.91 -16.79
C VAL A 6 1.00 -11.06 -16.31
N ASP A 7 -0.28 -10.78 -16.12
CA ASP A 7 -1.27 -11.72 -15.62
C ASP A 7 -2.39 -11.81 -16.67
N ALA A 8 -2.36 -12.89 -17.45
CA ALA A 8 -3.37 -13.17 -18.47
C ALA A 8 -4.48 -14.00 -17.82
N ARG A 9 -5.64 -13.38 -17.64
CA ARG A 9 -6.74 -13.93 -16.84
C ARG A 9 -8.06 -13.80 -17.59
N HIS A 10 -8.86 -14.85 -17.51
CA HIS A 10 -10.25 -14.83 -17.95
C HIS A 10 -11.11 -15.35 -16.81
N GLN A 11 -12.13 -14.60 -16.42
CA GLN A 11 -13.05 -14.97 -15.36
C GLN A 11 -14.35 -15.49 -15.97
N PHE A 12 -14.80 -16.63 -15.44
CA PHE A 12 -16.10 -17.22 -15.80
C PHE A 12 -17.08 -16.96 -14.67
N SER A 13 -18.16 -16.22 -14.94
CA SER A 13 -19.15 -15.83 -13.95
C SER A 13 -20.55 -15.74 -14.55
N ASP A 14 -21.58 -16.11 -13.77
CA ASP A 14 -22.97 -15.83 -14.14
C ASP A 14 -23.29 -14.33 -14.04
N ASN A 15 -22.47 -13.56 -13.32
CA ASN A 15 -22.55 -12.10 -13.28
C ASN A 15 -21.78 -11.50 -14.45
N VAL A 16 -22.50 -10.88 -15.40
CA VAL A 16 -21.93 -10.26 -16.61
C VAL A 16 -20.91 -9.17 -16.30
N GLY A 17 -20.98 -8.52 -15.13
CA GLY A 17 -20.00 -7.51 -14.72
C GLY A 17 -18.62 -8.07 -14.38
N ASP A 18 -18.55 -9.36 -14.05
CA ASP A 18 -17.33 -10.04 -13.62
C ASP A 18 -16.86 -11.10 -14.64
N ASP A 19 -17.65 -11.36 -15.69
CA ASP A 19 -17.35 -12.35 -16.72
C ASP A 19 -16.54 -11.73 -17.86
N GLY A 20 -15.49 -12.42 -18.30
CA GLY A 20 -14.71 -12.04 -19.47
C GLY A 20 -13.21 -11.92 -19.22
N ASP A 21 -12.54 -11.17 -20.10
CA ASP A 21 -11.11 -10.91 -20.03
C ASP A 21 -10.79 -9.94 -18.87
N GLU A 22 -9.81 -10.31 -18.05
CA GLU A 22 -9.30 -9.55 -16.92
C GLU A 22 -7.78 -9.41 -16.96
N THR A 23 -7.19 -9.52 -18.15
CA THR A 23 -5.74 -9.43 -18.34
C THR A 23 -5.20 -8.07 -17.91
N TYR A 24 -4.14 -8.07 -17.10
CA TYR A 24 -3.47 -6.85 -16.63
C TYR A 24 -1.95 -7.00 -16.53
N VAL A 25 -1.27 -5.87 -16.50
CA VAL A 25 0.18 -5.75 -16.34
C VAL A 25 0.49 -4.87 -15.14
N ARG A 26 1.46 -5.26 -14.33
CA ARG A 26 2.04 -4.39 -13.31
C ARG A 26 3.51 -4.18 -13.58
N VAL A 27 3.94 -2.94 -13.41
CA VAL A 27 5.34 -2.55 -13.52
C VAL A 27 5.68 -1.60 -12.39
N GLY A 28 6.87 -1.73 -11.84
CA GLY A 28 7.33 -0.88 -10.77
C GLY A 28 8.84 -0.89 -10.67
N PHE A 29 9.36 0.07 -9.92
CA PHE A 29 10.77 0.10 -9.56
C PHE A 29 10.93 0.37 -8.07
N LYS A 30 12.04 -0.13 -7.55
CA LYS A 30 12.52 0.15 -6.20
C LYS A 30 13.94 0.65 -6.31
N GLY A 31 14.19 1.85 -5.81
CA GLY A 31 15.52 2.44 -5.73
C GLY A 31 15.95 2.56 -4.27
N GLU A 32 17.21 2.25 -4.00
CA GLU A 32 17.85 2.51 -2.71
C GLU A 32 19.18 3.22 -2.96
N THR A 33 19.51 4.18 -2.12
CA THR A 33 20.76 4.93 -2.18
C THR A 33 21.35 5.05 -0.79
N GLN A 34 22.58 4.60 -0.63
CA GLN A 34 23.30 4.76 0.63
C GLN A 34 23.77 6.21 0.76
N ILE A 35 23.33 6.90 1.81
CA ILE A 35 23.70 8.29 2.10
C ILE A 35 24.89 8.32 3.06
N SER A 36 24.87 7.45 4.08
CA SER A 36 25.97 7.22 5.02
C SER A 36 25.96 5.77 5.52
N ASP A 37 26.88 5.42 6.42
CA ASP A 37 26.92 4.09 7.05
C ASP A 37 25.64 3.76 7.84
N GLN A 38 24.90 4.79 8.28
CA GLN A 38 23.71 4.64 9.11
C GLN A 38 22.42 5.11 8.41
N LEU A 39 22.52 5.67 7.21
CA LEU A 39 21.39 6.29 6.52
C LEU A 39 21.29 5.81 5.08
N THR A 40 20.14 5.22 4.74
CA THR A 40 19.79 4.79 3.39
C THR A 40 18.50 5.47 2.96
N GLY A 41 18.53 6.17 1.82
CA GLY A 41 17.32 6.64 1.16
C GLY A 41 16.73 5.56 0.28
N TYR A 42 15.40 5.48 0.22
CA TYR A 42 14.71 4.55 -0.66
C TYR A 42 13.47 5.18 -1.29
N GLY A 43 13.04 4.63 -2.41
CA GLY A 43 11.80 5.00 -3.07
C GLY A 43 11.23 3.83 -3.85
N GLN A 44 9.91 3.75 -3.90
CA GLN A 44 9.20 2.71 -4.64
C GLN A 44 8.02 3.31 -5.38
N TRP A 45 7.84 2.83 -6.61
CA TRP A 45 6.68 3.12 -7.43
C TRP A 45 6.16 1.82 -8.05
N GLU A 46 4.84 1.66 -8.09
CA GLU A 46 4.14 0.54 -8.73
C GLU A 46 2.92 1.05 -9.49
N TYR A 47 2.78 0.64 -10.74
CA TYR A 47 1.70 1.01 -11.64
C TYR A 47 0.98 -0.21 -12.18
N ASN A 48 -0.35 -0.12 -12.25
CA ASN A 48 -1.23 -1.12 -12.83
C ASN A 48 -1.75 -0.63 -14.18
N VAL A 49 -1.70 -1.50 -15.18
CA VAL A 49 -2.21 -1.27 -16.52
C VAL A 49 -3.20 -2.39 -16.86
N GLN A 50 -4.44 -2.04 -17.16
CA GLN A 50 -5.43 -2.98 -17.67
C GLN A 50 -5.21 -3.21 -19.17
N ALA A 51 -5.21 -4.47 -19.58
CA ALA A 51 -4.98 -4.89 -20.97
C ALA A 51 -6.20 -5.62 -21.57
N ASN A 52 -7.34 -5.57 -20.89
CA ASN A 52 -8.63 -6.13 -21.30
C ASN A 52 -9.59 -5.09 -21.90
N ASN A 53 -9.16 -3.82 -22.03
CA ASN A 53 -9.95 -2.72 -22.58
C ASN A 53 -9.48 -2.31 -23.98
N THR A 54 -10.31 -1.53 -24.69
CA THR A 54 -9.91 -0.90 -25.97
C THR A 54 -8.81 0.12 -25.78
N GLU A 55 -7.99 0.38 -26.81
CA GLU A 55 -6.82 1.27 -26.73
C GLU A 55 -7.16 2.73 -26.37
N VAL A 56 -8.41 3.16 -26.56
CA VAL A 56 -8.88 4.50 -26.19
C VAL A 56 -9.28 4.60 -24.71
N SER A 57 -9.40 3.47 -24.03
CA SER A 57 -9.78 3.40 -22.62
C SER A 57 -8.56 3.45 -21.73
N ASN A 58 -8.62 4.30 -20.71
CA ASN A 58 -7.65 4.31 -19.60
C ASN A 58 -8.26 3.77 -18.30
N SER A 59 -9.42 3.12 -18.39
CA SER A 59 -10.13 2.61 -17.21
C SER A 59 -9.31 1.55 -16.47
N GLY A 60 -9.25 1.67 -15.14
CA GLY A 60 -8.55 0.73 -14.26
C GLY A 60 -7.02 0.85 -14.25
N ASN A 61 -6.44 1.78 -15.02
CA ASN A 61 -5.03 2.12 -14.91
C ASN A 61 -4.81 2.99 -13.66
N ALA A 62 -3.86 2.62 -12.80
CA ALA A 62 -3.65 3.33 -11.54
C ALA A 62 -2.25 3.15 -10.97
N THR A 63 -1.74 4.21 -10.34
CA THR A 63 -0.59 4.11 -9.43
C THR A 63 -1.04 3.41 -8.15
N ARG A 64 -0.45 2.25 -7.87
CA ARG A 64 -0.73 1.45 -6.67
C ARG A 64 0.14 1.91 -5.51
N LEU A 65 1.44 2.10 -5.74
CA LEU A 65 2.40 2.56 -4.75
C LEU A 65 3.21 3.72 -5.32
N GLY A 66 3.55 4.67 -4.48
CA GLY A 66 4.36 5.83 -4.84
C GLY A 66 4.80 6.56 -3.58
N PHE A 67 5.92 6.15 -3.02
CA PHE A 67 6.44 6.72 -1.77
C PHE A 67 7.96 6.79 -1.80
N ALA A 68 8.49 7.66 -0.95
CA ALA A 68 9.91 7.78 -0.67
C ALA A 68 10.15 7.78 0.84
N GLY A 69 11.31 7.32 1.26
CA GLY A 69 11.63 7.21 2.67
C GLY A 69 13.12 7.17 2.96
N LEU A 70 13.41 7.21 4.25
CA LEU A 70 14.74 7.14 4.84
C LEU A 70 14.74 6.02 5.87
N LYS A 71 15.77 5.17 5.82
CA LYS A 71 16.05 4.13 6.80
C LYS A 71 17.27 4.54 7.61
N PHE A 72 17.13 4.54 8.92
CA PHE A 72 18.15 4.88 9.90
C PHE A 72 18.57 3.61 10.64
N ASP A 73 19.55 2.87 10.12
CA ASP A 73 20.13 1.65 10.71
C ASP A 73 19.13 0.85 11.60
N ASN A 74 19.34 0.84 12.93
CA ASN A 74 18.48 0.17 13.92
C ASN A 74 17.41 1.07 14.55
N TYR A 75 17.39 2.36 14.20
CA TYR A 75 16.39 3.33 14.65
C TYR A 75 15.10 3.27 13.83
N GLY A 76 15.05 2.45 12.78
CA GLY A 76 13.85 2.22 11.98
C GLY A 76 13.84 2.98 10.66
N SER A 77 12.67 3.15 10.09
CA SER A 77 12.46 3.82 8.81
C SER A 77 11.26 4.74 8.84
N PHE A 78 11.31 5.80 8.04
CA PHE A 78 10.22 6.71 7.81
C PHE A 78 9.97 6.87 6.31
N ASP A 79 8.73 6.73 5.87
CA ASP A 79 8.31 6.99 4.50
C ASP A 79 7.04 7.83 4.42
N TYR A 80 6.91 8.55 3.30
CA TYR A 80 5.73 9.34 2.98
C TYR A 80 5.31 9.15 1.53
N GLY A 81 4.00 9.04 1.30
CA GLY A 81 3.41 9.03 -0.03
C GLY A 81 2.16 8.17 -0.11
N ARG A 82 1.97 7.51 -1.27
CA ARG A 82 0.96 6.46 -1.44
C ARG A 82 1.54 5.12 -1.04
N ASN A 83 1.18 4.64 0.13
CA ASN A 83 1.65 3.37 0.69
C ASN A 83 0.49 2.56 1.27
N TYR A 84 0.77 1.34 1.74
CA TYR A 84 -0.18 0.55 2.51
C TYR A 84 -0.42 1.16 3.89
N GLY A 85 -1.68 1.14 4.31
CA GLY A 85 -2.07 1.49 5.65
C GLY A 85 -1.60 0.46 6.67
N VAL A 86 -1.33 0.87 7.91
CA VAL A 86 -0.78 -0.03 8.95
C VAL A 86 -1.71 -1.17 9.36
N VAL A 87 -3.01 -1.06 9.09
CA VAL A 87 -3.95 -2.18 9.31
C VAL A 87 -3.62 -3.36 8.40
N TYR A 88 -3.08 -3.10 7.20
CA TYR A 88 -2.67 -4.12 6.25
C TYR A 88 -1.44 -4.92 6.71
N ASP A 89 -0.68 -4.45 7.71
CA ASP A 89 0.48 -5.19 8.25
C ASP A 89 0.08 -6.55 8.84
N VAL A 90 -1.14 -6.65 9.40
CA VAL A 90 -1.70 -7.89 9.95
C VAL A 90 -2.42 -8.69 8.87
N GLU A 91 -3.13 -8.01 7.97
CA GLU A 91 -3.91 -8.67 6.91
C GLU A 91 -3.07 -9.30 5.81
N ALA A 92 -1.89 -8.75 5.54
CA ALA A 92 -0.94 -9.32 4.59
C ALA A 92 -0.59 -10.79 4.92
N TRP A 93 -0.82 -11.25 6.15
CA TRP A 93 -0.66 -12.66 6.53
C TRP A 93 -1.76 -13.57 5.98
N THR A 94 -2.93 -13.02 5.68
CA THR A 94 -4.10 -13.72 5.15
C THR A 94 -4.33 -13.47 3.66
N ASP A 95 -3.77 -12.40 3.09
CA ASP A 95 -3.85 -12.07 1.66
C ASP A 95 -2.78 -12.81 0.83
N MET A 96 -2.79 -14.14 0.92
CA MET A 96 -1.86 -15.06 0.24
C MET A 96 -2.60 -16.04 -0.68
N LEU A 97 -3.79 -15.64 -1.15
CA LEU A 97 -4.66 -16.47 -1.98
C LEU A 97 -4.30 -16.34 -3.47
N PRO A 98 -4.58 -17.36 -4.32
CA PRO A 98 -4.13 -17.37 -5.72
C PRO A 98 -4.68 -16.24 -6.60
N VAL A 99 -5.92 -15.78 -6.35
CA VAL A 99 -6.61 -14.79 -7.21
C VAL A 99 -7.54 -13.88 -6.41
N PHE A 100 -8.38 -14.46 -5.55
CA PHE A 100 -9.36 -13.74 -4.72
C PHE A 100 -8.96 -13.84 -3.24
N GLY A 101 -8.98 -12.73 -2.51
CA GLY A 101 -8.48 -12.64 -1.14
C GLY A 101 -8.18 -11.19 -0.74
N GLY A 102 -8.27 -10.85 0.54
CA GLY A 102 -8.02 -9.48 1.02
C GLY A 102 -9.14 -8.47 0.77
N ASP A 103 -10.35 -8.91 0.39
CA ASP A 103 -11.46 -8.02 -0.01
C ASP A 103 -12.55 -7.84 1.08
N THR A 104 -12.39 -8.44 2.27
CA THR A 104 -13.42 -8.38 3.33
C THR A 104 -13.59 -7.00 3.96
N TYR A 105 -12.51 -6.24 4.11
CA TYR A 105 -12.54 -4.84 4.54
C TYR A 105 -11.45 -3.99 3.88
N THR A 106 -10.52 -4.61 3.15
CA THR A 106 -9.39 -3.91 2.52
C THR A 106 -9.72 -3.40 1.15
N THR A 107 -10.30 -2.21 1.18
CA THR A 107 -10.57 -1.41 0.01
C THR A 107 -9.43 -0.41 -0.19
N THR A 108 -9.04 -0.21 -1.43
CA THR A 108 -8.10 0.86 -1.78
C THR A 108 -8.79 2.20 -1.50
N ASP A 109 -8.05 3.16 -0.94
CA ASP A 109 -8.54 4.51 -0.64
C ASP A 109 -9.70 4.57 0.37
N ASN A 110 -9.74 3.61 1.31
CA ASN A 110 -10.67 3.57 2.43
C ASN A 110 -9.92 3.75 3.77
N PHE A 111 -9.56 4.99 4.13
CA PHE A 111 -8.70 5.29 5.28
C PHE A 111 -7.36 4.52 5.22
N MET A 112 -6.94 3.85 6.30
CA MET A 112 -5.67 3.12 6.44
C MET A 112 -5.85 1.58 6.39
N VAL A 113 -6.93 1.07 5.78
CA VAL A 113 -7.17 -0.38 5.70
C VAL A 113 -6.38 -1.07 4.58
N GLY A 114 -6.16 -0.36 3.47
CA GLY A 114 -5.42 -0.85 2.30
C GLY A 114 -4.41 0.18 1.80
N ARG A 115 -4.20 0.23 0.48
CA ARG A 115 -3.39 1.30 -0.14
C ARG A 115 -4.12 2.62 -0.05
N THR A 116 -3.42 3.67 0.35
CA THR A 116 -4.02 4.99 0.54
C THR A 116 -3.05 6.13 0.26
N ASN A 117 -3.57 7.35 0.09
CA ASN A 117 -2.79 8.56 -0.18
C ASN A 117 -2.39 9.29 1.11
N GLY A 118 -1.21 9.93 1.07
CA GLY A 118 -0.80 10.92 2.08
C GLY A 118 -0.48 10.31 3.45
N VAL A 119 0.02 9.07 3.48
CA VAL A 119 0.44 8.43 4.72
C VAL A 119 1.90 8.68 5.02
N ALA A 120 2.17 9.12 6.23
CA ALA A 120 3.49 9.18 6.85
C ALA A 120 3.62 7.96 7.78
N THR A 121 4.50 7.04 7.44
CA THR A 121 4.66 5.77 8.16
C THR A 121 6.03 5.70 8.78
N TYR A 122 6.09 5.57 10.09
CA TYR A 122 7.29 5.22 10.83
C TYR A 122 7.23 3.74 11.19
N ARG A 123 8.30 2.99 10.90
CA ARG A 123 8.42 1.57 11.22
C ARG A 123 9.70 1.33 11.98
N ASN A 124 9.66 0.45 12.96
CA ASN A 124 10.85 0.04 13.69
C ASN A 124 10.80 -1.46 13.93
N THR A 125 11.95 -2.10 13.71
CA THR A 125 12.16 -3.53 13.93
C THR A 125 12.91 -3.74 15.22
N ASP A 126 12.57 -4.80 15.96
CA ASP A 126 13.16 -5.17 17.25
C ASP A 126 13.00 -4.11 18.38
N PHE A 127 11.98 -3.26 18.29
CA PHE A 127 11.64 -2.21 19.27
C PHE A 127 12.89 -1.45 19.76
N PHE A 128 13.61 -0.83 18.83
CA PHE A 128 14.86 -0.09 19.05
C PHE A 128 16.03 -0.95 19.54
N GLY A 129 15.93 -2.27 19.38
CA GLY A 129 16.90 -3.25 19.88
C GLY A 129 16.60 -3.75 21.30
N GLU A 130 15.55 -3.27 21.96
CA GLU A 130 15.19 -3.67 23.32
C GLU A 130 14.47 -5.03 23.35
N VAL A 131 13.61 -5.29 22.35
CA VAL A 131 12.81 -6.52 22.29
C VAL A 131 12.94 -7.13 20.91
N LYS A 132 13.86 -8.08 20.80
CA LYS A 132 14.04 -8.86 19.57
C LYS A 132 12.74 -9.55 19.16
N GLY A 133 12.38 -9.41 17.90
CA GLY A 133 11.17 -9.96 17.30
C GLY A 133 9.94 -9.06 17.42
N LEU A 134 9.98 -7.99 18.23
CA LEU A 134 8.89 -7.02 18.35
C LEU A 134 9.06 -5.89 17.34
N ASN A 135 8.18 -5.84 16.36
CA ASN A 135 8.11 -4.77 15.39
C ASN A 135 6.92 -3.88 15.70
N PHE A 136 7.03 -2.59 15.39
CA PHE A 136 5.89 -1.69 15.42
C PHE A 136 5.92 -0.71 14.27
N ALA A 137 4.74 -0.22 13.91
CA ALA A 137 4.58 0.90 13.03
C ALA A 137 3.61 1.92 13.63
N LEU A 138 3.93 3.20 13.43
CA LEU A 138 3.05 4.31 13.67
C LEU A 138 2.80 4.98 12.33
N GLN A 139 1.54 5.24 12.02
CA GLN A 139 1.17 5.89 10.78
C GLN A 139 0.25 7.07 11.06
N TYR A 140 0.46 8.13 10.31
CA TYR A 140 -0.43 9.27 10.23
C TYR A 140 -0.89 9.41 8.78
N GLN A 141 -2.18 9.64 8.57
CA GLN A 141 -2.77 9.92 7.28
C GLN A 141 -3.32 11.34 7.29
N GLY A 142 -2.86 12.18 6.37
CA GLY A 142 -3.44 13.51 6.17
C GLY A 142 -4.83 13.44 5.54
N ALA A 143 -5.63 14.48 5.75
CA ALA A 143 -6.92 14.62 5.10
C ALA A 143 -6.79 14.54 3.56
N ASN A 144 -7.73 13.83 2.92
CA ASN A 144 -7.90 13.75 1.48
C ASN A 144 -9.40 13.93 1.19
N ASP A 145 -9.79 15.17 0.90
CA ASP A 145 -11.19 15.59 0.77
C ASP A 145 -11.56 15.91 -0.68
N GLY A 146 -12.86 15.97 -0.93
CA GLY A 146 -13.41 16.54 -2.15
C GLY A 146 -13.39 18.07 -2.13
N THR A 147 -14.00 18.67 -3.15
CA THR A 147 -14.20 20.12 -3.20
C THR A 147 -15.53 20.42 -2.52
N ASN A 148 -15.51 21.03 -1.34
CA ASN A 148 -16.67 21.66 -0.74
C ASN A 148 -16.41 23.18 -0.63
N ASP A 149 -17.49 23.98 -0.54
CA ASP A 149 -17.45 25.45 -0.59
C ASP A 149 -16.62 26.13 0.52
N THR A 150 -15.99 25.38 1.43
CA THR A 150 -15.26 25.95 2.59
C THR A 150 -14.02 25.15 3.00
N GLU A 151 -13.90 23.88 2.59
CA GLU A 151 -12.80 22.96 2.95
C GLU A 151 -12.54 22.00 1.78
N GLY A 152 -11.29 21.60 1.58
CA GLY A 152 -10.94 20.63 0.54
C GLY A 152 -9.43 20.51 0.31
N THR A 153 -9.01 19.40 -0.27
CA THR A 153 -7.61 19.15 -0.63
C THR A 153 -7.42 19.15 -2.14
N ASN A 154 -6.17 19.30 -2.60
CA ASN A 154 -5.86 19.42 -4.04
C ASN A 154 -6.02 18.09 -4.82
N ASN A 155 -6.35 17.00 -4.13
CA ASN A 155 -6.46 15.63 -4.63
C ASN A 155 -7.88 15.08 -4.52
N HIS A 156 -8.82 15.80 -5.14
CA HIS A 156 -10.27 15.52 -5.14
C HIS A 156 -10.61 14.04 -5.42
N ARG A 157 -11.63 13.54 -4.70
CA ARG A 157 -12.14 12.18 -4.83
C ARG A 157 -13.60 12.05 -4.39
N ASP A 158 -14.24 10.97 -4.82
CA ASP A 158 -15.61 10.63 -4.41
C ASP A 158 -15.72 10.48 -2.89
N VAL A 159 -16.89 10.80 -2.34
CA VAL A 159 -17.15 10.81 -0.88
C VAL A 159 -16.79 9.49 -0.20
N GLY A 160 -17.00 8.36 -0.87
CA GLY A 160 -16.65 7.03 -0.34
C GLY A 160 -15.14 6.77 -0.20
N HIS A 161 -14.31 7.61 -0.80
CA HIS A 161 -12.85 7.54 -0.74
C HIS A 161 -12.24 8.70 0.04
N GLN A 162 -13.04 9.61 0.59
CA GLN A 162 -12.53 10.72 1.38
C GLN A 162 -12.11 10.26 2.77
N ASN A 163 -11.14 10.95 3.37
CA ASN A 163 -10.75 10.74 4.75
C ASN A 163 -10.32 12.08 5.36
N GLY A 164 -10.62 12.30 6.64
CA GLY A 164 -9.98 13.35 7.42
C GLY A 164 -8.58 12.93 7.87
N ASP A 165 -7.99 13.73 8.77
CA ASP A 165 -6.76 13.35 9.45
C ASP A 165 -6.97 12.12 10.34
N GLY A 166 -6.02 11.18 10.31
CA GLY A 166 -6.09 9.94 11.07
C GLY A 166 -4.72 9.43 11.51
N TYR A 167 -4.70 8.59 12.55
CA TYR A 167 -3.50 7.88 12.97
C TYR A 167 -3.80 6.40 13.20
N GLY A 168 -2.79 5.56 12.98
CA GLY A 168 -2.86 4.11 13.15
C GLY A 168 -1.60 3.58 13.80
N LEU A 169 -1.73 2.46 14.51
CA LEU A 169 -0.64 1.75 15.14
C LEU A 169 -0.75 0.27 14.76
N SER A 170 0.37 -0.34 14.40
CA SER A 170 0.50 -1.79 14.26
C SER A 170 1.67 -2.30 15.08
N THR A 171 1.57 -3.52 15.55
CA THR A 171 2.69 -4.23 16.15
C THR A 171 2.62 -5.69 15.78
N THR A 172 3.77 -6.31 15.57
CA THR A 172 3.87 -7.75 15.30
C THR A 172 5.00 -8.33 16.13
N TYR A 173 4.84 -9.57 16.58
CA TYR A 173 5.83 -10.29 17.35
C TYR A 173 6.09 -11.68 16.75
N ASP A 174 7.37 -12.01 16.55
CA ASP A 174 7.81 -13.35 16.12
C ASP A 174 8.25 -14.18 17.33
N PHE A 175 7.52 -15.28 17.59
CA PHE A 175 7.83 -16.19 18.70
C PHE A 175 8.98 -17.16 18.39
N GLY A 176 9.56 -17.14 17.18
CA GLY A 176 10.70 -17.97 16.79
C GLY A 176 10.36 -19.44 16.52
N MET A 177 9.08 -19.83 16.61
CA MET A 177 8.59 -21.19 16.39
C MET A 177 7.72 -21.32 15.14
N GLY A 178 7.88 -20.37 14.20
CA GLY A 178 7.01 -20.27 13.01
C GLY A 178 5.64 -19.65 13.30
N ILE A 179 5.42 -19.09 14.49
CA ILE A 179 4.20 -18.36 14.88
C ILE A 179 4.54 -16.88 14.98
N LYS A 180 3.73 -16.05 14.33
CA LYS A 180 3.76 -14.59 14.39
C LYS A 180 2.38 -14.07 14.76
N CYS A 181 2.29 -13.06 15.61
CA CYS A 181 1.04 -12.42 16.01
C CYS A 181 1.13 -10.89 15.96
#